data_AF-A0A7J9RJ00-F1
#
_entry.id   AF-A0A7J9RJ00-F1
#
_cell.length_a   1.000
_cell.length_b   1.000
_cell.length_c   1.000
_cell.angle_alpha   90.00
_cell.angle_beta   90.00
_cell.angle_gamma   90.00
#
_symmetry.space_group_name_H-M   'P 1'
#
loop_
_entity.id
_entity.type
_entity.pdbx_description
1 polymer ?
#
loop_
_entity_poly.entity_id
_entity_poly.type
_entity_poly.pdbx_seq_one_letter_code
_entity_poly.pdbx_strand_id
1 'polypeptide(L)'
;MEEAFQRDTCAEVALSAMVSMIMILLFSALVAGMALMMIEQAFMESRTQSVEQSETLNSVPLVLVFEVEEFDTTGNTNDRLYIMFKFPYASNSIPDTNVKWAMMCDVNDYTNPPLSGVAHTLEYSSGDFNAATDLAGNGADNAALDEFAKGTYYHIVIQLSDPNGGGDCDLVEDMHATVVIAVEKGRTTELDFYVPEDVAPGHDLMS
;
A
#
# COMPACT_ATOMS: atom_id res chain seq x y z
N MET A 1 -78.08 37.04 14.13
CA MET A 1 -77.13 36.58 15.17
C MET A 1 -76.31 35.39 14.68
N GLU A 2 -76.89 34.49 13.87
CA GLU A 2 -76.17 33.35 13.24
C GLU A 2 -75.09 33.72 12.22
N GLU A 3 -75.27 34.76 11.40
CA GLU A 3 -74.26 35.19 10.41
C GLU A 3 -72.94 35.66 11.05
N ALA A 4 -73.01 36.29 12.24
CA ALA A 4 -71.81 36.71 12.96
C ALA A 4 -71.04 35.51 13.52
N PHE A 5 -71.74 34.49 14.02
CA PHE A 5 -71.13 33.24 14.47
C PHE A 5 -70.51 32.44 13.32
N GLN A 6 -71.18 32.33 12.16
CA GLN A 6 -70.61 31.66 10.98
C GLN A 6 -69.33 32.33 10.47
N ARG A 7 -69.26 33.66 10.55
CA ARG A 7 -68.07 34.43 10.16
C ARG A 7 -66.89 34.20 11.11
N ASP A 8 -67.17 34.03 12.40
CA ASP A 8 -66.19 33.70 13.44
C ASP A 8 -65.66 32.28 13.27
N THR A 9 -66.53 31.30 12.99
CA THR A 9 -66.11 29.91 12.71
C THR A 9 -65.28 29.81 11.43
N CYS A 10 -65.61 30.58 10.39
CA CYS A 10 -64.82 30.62 9.15
C CYS A 10 -63.44 31.26 9.38
N ALA A 11 -63.36 32.30 10.22
CA ALA A 11 -62.11 32.93 10.61
C ALA A 11 -61.23 31.99 11.46
N GLU A 12 -61.82 31.25 12.40
CA GLU A 12 -61.12 30.27 13.23
C GLU A 12 -60.55 29.10 12.40
N VAL A 13 -61.33 28.58 11.44
CA VAL A 13 -60.87 27.55 10.50
C VAL A 13 -59.72 28.07 9.63
N ALA A 14 -59.83 29.31 9.11
CA ALA A 14 -58.76 29.92 8.32
C ALA A 14 -57.46 30.13 9.13
N LEU A 15 -57.57 30.50 10.41
CA LEU A 15 -56.43 30.69 11.30
C LEU A 15 -55.74 29.34 11.61
N SER A 16 -56.51 28.28 11.85
CA SER A 16 -55.96 26.91 12.04
C SER A 16 -55.27 26.37 10.77
N ALA A 17 -55.78 26.73 9.59
CA ALA A 17 -55.16 26.40 8.30
C ALA A 17 -53.83 27.15 8.10
N MET A 18 -53.72 28.42 8.50
CA MET A 18 -52.45 29.15 8.44
C MET A 18 -51.39 28.57 9.38
N VAL A 19 -51.78 28.18 10.60
CA VAL A 19 -50.84 27.58 11.56
C VAL A 19 -50.34 26.22 11.07
N SER A 20 -51.22 25.38 10.52
CA SER A 20 -50.81 24.09 9.94
C SER A 20 -49.92 24.27 8.70
N MET A 21 -50.21 25.25 7.84
CA MET A 21 -49.34 25.59 6.70
C MET A 21 -47.94 26.01 7.15
N ILE A 22 -47.82 26.86 8.16
CA ILE A 22 -46.53 27.29 8.72
C ILE A 22 -45.77 26.09 9.28
N MET A 23 -46.44 25.20 10.02
CA MET A 23 -45.81 23.99 10.57
C MET A 23 -45.31 23.04 9.47
N ILE A 24 -46.10 22.84 8.41
CA ILE A 24 -45.68 22.02 7.25
C ILE A 24 -44.46 22.65 6.58
N LEU A 25 -44.46 23.97 6.36
CA LEU A 25 -43.32 24.66 5.75
C LEU A 25 -42.04 24.54 6.58
N LEU A 26 -42.13 24.66 7.91
CA LEU A 26 -40.98 24.51 8.80
C LEU A 26 -40.45 23.06 8.81
N PHE A 27 -41.34 22.07 8.84
CA PHE A 27 -40.94 20.67 8.75
C PHE A 27 -40.31 20.34 7.38
N SER A 28 -40.90 20.83 6.29
CA SER A 28 -40.32 20.67 4.95
C SER A 28 -38.94 21.34 4.84
N ALA A 29 -38.75 22.51 5.44
CA ALA A 29 -37.45 23.20 5.45
C ALA A 29 -36.40 22.41 6.25
N LEU A 30 -36.77 21.84 7.39
CA LEU A 30 -35.87 20.98 8.19
C LEU A 30 -35.48 19.71 7.43
N VAL A 31 -36.45 19.01 6.83
CA VAL A 31 -36.20 17.79 6.07
C VAL A 31 -35.35 18.09 4.83
N ALA A 32 -35.63 19.19 4.12
CA ALA A 32 -34.82 19.62 2.98
C ALA A 32 -33.38 19.96 3.40
N GLY A 33 -33.20 20.65 4.53
CA GLY A 33 -31.87 20.98 5.06
C GLY A 33 -31.06 19.72 5.42
N MET A 34 -31.68 18.76 6.12
CA MET A 34 -31.04 17.48 6.44
C MET A 34 -30.70 16.68 5.19
N ALA A 35 -31.59 16.66 4.19
CA ALA A 35 -31.37 15.96 2.93
C ALA A 35 -30.19 16.57 2.15
N LEU A 36 -30.07 17.89 2.11
CA LEU A 36 -28.94 18.56 1.46
C LEU A 36 -27.61 18.21 2.13
N MET A 37 -27.56 18.21 3.47
CA MET A 37 -26.35 17.82 4.21
C MET A 37 -25.94 16.36 3.93
N MET A 38 -26.92 15.44 3.88
CA MET A 38 -26.64 14.04 3.53
C MET A 38 -26.10 13.90 2.10
N ILE A 39 -26.66 14.66 1.14
CA ILE A 39 -26.19 14.64 -0.25
C ILE A 39 -24.77 15.20 -0.35
N GLU A 40 -24.47 16.31 0.31
CA GLU A 40 -23.12 16.90 0.33
C GLU A 40 -22.09 15.92 0.90
N GLN A 41 -22.39 15.31 2.04
CA GLN A 41 -21.49 14.33 2.65
C GLN A 41 -21.28 13.11 1.74
N ALA A 42 -22.36 12.53 1.22
CA ALA A 42 -22.27 11.40 0.30
C ALA A 42 -21.48 11.74 -0.96
N PHE A 43 -21.61 12.97 -1.48
CA PHE A 43 -20.87 13.41 -2.66
C PHE A 43 -19.38 13.64 -2.37
N MET A 44 -19.04 14.21 -1.22
CA MET A 44 -17.63 14.35 -0.79
C MET A 44 -16.97 12.98 -0.60
N GLU A 45 -17.63 12.07 0.12
CA GLU A 45 -17.14 10.71 0.33
C GLU A 45 -16.99 9.96 -1.00
N SER A 46 -17.99 10.05 -1.88
CA SER A 46 -17.93 9.44 -3.22
C SER A 46 -16.78 9.98 -4.06
N ARG A 47 -16.52 11.30 -4.01
CA ARG A 47 -15.42 11.91 -4.74
C ARG A 47 -14.08 11.44 -4.20
N THR A 48 -13.89 11.45 -2.88
CA THR A 48 -12.66 10.97 -2.24
C THR A 48 -12.42 9.50 -2.57
N GLN A 49 -13.44 8.66 -2.41
CA GLN A 49 -13.36 7.24 -2.74
C GLN A 49 -13.05 7.00 -4.23
N SER A 50 -13.62 7.78 -5.14
CA SER A 50 -13.33 7.67 -6.57
C SER A 50 -11.88 8.04 -6.90
N VAL A 51 -11.33 9.07 -6.23
CA VAL A 51 -9.93 9.48 -6.42
C VAL A 51 -8.99 8.41 -5.86
N GLU A 52 -9.20 7.96 -4.62
CA GLU A 52 -8.36 6.94 -3.99
C GLU A 52 -8.42 5.59 -4.72
N GLN A 53 -9.61 5.18 -5.18
CA GLN A 53 -9.76 3.97 -5.99
C GLN A 53 -9.09 4.10 -7.37
N SER A 54 -9.08 5.30 -7.95
CA SER A 54 -8.35 5.52 -9.20
C SER A 54 -6.83 5.52 -8.97
N GLU A 55 -6.35 6.01 -7.84
CA GLU A 55 -4.91 6.04 -7.50
C GLU A 55 -4.37 4.64 -7.17
N THR A 56 -5.13 3.81 -6.44
CA THR A 56 -4.77 2.40 -6.15
C THR A 56 -4.62 1.52 -7.38
N LEU A 57 -5.24 1.87 -8.51
CA LEU A 57 -5.06 1.16 -9.78
C LEU A 57 -3.78 1.54 -10.52
N ASN A 58 -3.17 2.68 -10.17
CA ASN A 58 -2.09 3.27 -10.96
C ASN A 58 -0.68 2.98 -10.41
N SER A 59 -0.53 2.66 -9.13
CA SER A 59 0.78 2.40 -8.50
C SER A 59 1.08 0.90 -8.44
N VAL A 60 1.44 0.30 -9.59
CA VAL A 60 1.91 -1.08 -9.69
C VAL A 60 3.42 -1.13 -9.94
N PRO A 61 4.24 -1.71 -9.04
CA PRO A 61 5.66 -1.91 -9.30
C PRO A 61 5.84 -3.00 -10.35
N LEU A 62 6.55 -2.68 -11.43
CA LEU A 62 7.01 -3.65 -12.40
C LEU A 62 8.48 -3.94 -12.15
N VAL A 63 8.77 -5.14 -11.65
CA VAL A 63 10.14 -5.66 -11.53
C VAL A 63 10.60 -6.19 -12.87
N LEU A 64 11.82 -5.81 -13.25
CA LEU A 64 12.43 -6.10 -14.54
C LEU A 64 13.62 -7.06 -14.41
N VAL A 65 14.38 -6.90 -13.33
CA VAL A 65 15.53 -7.75 -12.99
C VAL A 65 15.44 -7.99 -11.48
N PHE A 66 15.68 -9.23 -11.08
CA PHE A 66 15.86 -9.60 -9.69
C PHE A 66 16.94 -10.66 -9.65
N GLU A 67 18.09 -10.31 -9.07
CA GLU A 67 19.28 -11.14 -9.10
C GLU A 67 20.02 -11.12 -7.77
N VAL A 68 20.85 -12.13 -7.56
CA VAL A 68 21.78 -12.17 -6.43
C VAL A 68 22.95 -11.24 -6.73
N GLU A 69 23.19 -10.22 -5.91
CA GLU A 69 24.36 -9.35 -6.06
C GLU A 69 25.56 -9.89 -5.26
N GLU A 70 25.30 -10.34 -4.04
CA GLU A 70 26.31 -10.92 -3.16
C GLU A 70 25.66 -12.08 -2.41
N PHE A 71 26.32 -13.24 -2.43
CA PHE A 71 25.89 -14.44 -1.72
C PHE A 71 26.96 -14.78 -0.69
N ASP A 72 26.60 -14.76 0.59
CA ASP A 72 27.52 -15.09 1.66
C ASP A 72 27.43 -16.56 2.07
N THR A 73 28.51 -17.31 1.82
CA THR A 73 28.58 -18.72 2.19
C THR A 73 28.97 -18.97 3.65
N THR A 74 29.21 -17.91 4.43
CA THR A 74 29.78 -18.06 5.79
C THR A 74 28.74 -18.25 6.89
N GLY A 75 27.46 -18.37 6.52
CA GLY A 75 26.34 -18.63 7.44
C GLY A 75 26.00 -17.41 8.29
N ASN A 76 26.03 -16.23 7.67
CA ASN A 76 25.57 -14.99 8.25
C ASN A 76 24.67 -14.29 7.22
N THR A 77 23.83 -13.37 7.68
CA THR A 77 22.82 -12.72 6.83
C THR A 77 23.37 -11.65 5.88
N ASN A 78 24.68 -11.59 5.58
CA ASN A 78 25.28 -10.55 4.73
C ASN A 78 25.05 -10.77 3.23
N ASP A 79 23.90 -11.31 2.84
CA ASP A 79 23.50 -11.41 1.45
C ASP A 79 23.01 -10.07 0.90
N ARG A 80 23.16 -9.92 -0.41
CA ARG A 80 22.64 -8.77 -1.15
C ARG A 80 21.88 -9.20 -2.38
N LEU A 81 20.71 -8.59 -2.54
CA LEU A 81 19.82 -8.82 -3.66
C LEU A 81 19.62 -7.55 -4.45
N TYR A 82 19.77 -7.64 -5.77
CA TYR A 82 19.58 -6.52 -6.67
C TYR A 82 18.20 -6.59 -7.32
N ILE A 83 17.47 -5.48 -7.28
CA ILE A 83 16.16 -5.34 -7.93
C ILE A 83 16.20 -4.13 -8.85
N MET A 84 15.90 -4.33 -10.13
CA MET A 84 15.58 -3.25 -11.06
C MET A 84 14.07 -3.19 -11.27
N PHE A 85 13.49 -1.99 -11.13
CA PHE A 85 12.05 -1.79 -11.18
C PHE A 85 11.66 -0.47 -11.85
N LYS A 86 10.38 -0.36 -12.19
CA LYS A 86 9.76 0.90 -12.62
C LYS A 86 8.28 0.94 -12.27
N PHE A 87 7.71 2.14 -12.28
CA PHE A 87 6.28 2.35 -12.13
C PHE A 87 5.66 2.83 -13.46
N PRO A 88 5.24 1.92 -14.35
CA PRO A 88 4.78 2.30 -15.69
C PRO A 88 3.42 3.01 -15.67
N TYR A 89 2.59 2.73 -14.67
CA TYR A 89 1.20 3.20 -14.60
C TYR A 89 0.97 4.32 -13.58
N ALA A 90 1.99 4.73 -12.83
CA ALA A 90 1.82 5.72 -11.76
C ALA A 90 1.21 7.03 -12.30
N SER A 91 0.19 7.54 -11.62
CA SER A 91 -0.45 8.80 -11.95
C SER A 91 0.33 10.00 -11.42
N ASN A 92 0.90 9.85 -10.22
CA ASN A 92 1.74 10.83 -9.54
C ASN A 92 3.09 10.20 -9.18
N SER A 93 4.05 11.01 -8.75
CA SER A 93 5.27 10.49 -8.12
C SER A 93 4.93 9.77 -6.82
N ILE A 94 5.72 8.73 -6.50
CA ILE A 94 5.52 7.88 -5.33
C ILE A 94 6.71 8.09 -4.40
N PRO A 95 6.52 8.53 -3.14
CA PRO A 95 7.61 8.64 -2.19
C PRO A 95 8.35 7.30 -2.04
N ASP A 96 9.66 7.37 -1.96
CA ASP A 96 10.53 6.19 -1.83
C ASP A 96 10.21 5.35 -0.58
N THR A 97 9.94 6.03 0.53
CA THR A 97 9.52 5.49 1.81
C THR A 97 8.13 4.85 1.79
N ASN A 98 7.31 5.15 0.77
CA ASN A 98 5.98 4.54 0.58
C ASN A 98 6.05 3.21 -0.17
N VAL A 99 7.22 2.83 -0.70
CA VAL A 99 7.44 1.51 -1.30
C VAL A 99 8.18 0.66 -0.28
N LYS A 100 7.54 -0.41 0.17
CA LYS A 100 8.07 -1.34 1.16
C LYS A 100 8.35 -2.69 0.52
N TRP A 101 9.33 -3.40 1.02
CA TRP A 101 9.54 -4.80 0.69
C TRP A 101 9.51 -5.65 1.97
N ALA A 102 9.06 -6.88 1.81
CA ALA A 102 9.15 -7.92 2.83
C ALA A 102 9.58 -9.21 2.14
N MET A 103 10.48 -9.95 2.77
CA MET A 103 10.99 -11.23 2.30
C MET A 103 10.70 -12.30 3.34
N MET A 104 10.33 -13.47 2.86
CA MET A 104 10.05 -14.66 3.65
C MET A 104 10.99 -15.77 3.19
N CYS A 105 11.79 -16.30 4.13
CA CYS A 105 12.80 -17.32 3.85
C CYS A 105 12.54 -18.53 4.72
N ASP A 106 12.53 -19.71 4.10
CA ASP A 106 12.47 -20.98 4.82
C ASP A 106 13.89 -21.45 5.09
N VAL A 107 14.41 -21.07 6.26
CA VAL A 107 15.78 -21.37 6.64
C VAL A 107 15.84 -22.80 7.19
N ASN A 108 16.70 -23.60 6.58
CA ASN A 108 17.06 -24.93 7.07
C ASN A 108 18.01 -24.78 8.25
N ASP A 109 17.62 -25.26 9.43
CA ASP A 109 18.51 -25.29 10.59
C ASP A 109 19.48 -26.48 10.44
N TYR A 110 20.65 -26.22 9.86
CA TYR A 110 21.70 -27.22 9.66
C TYR A 110 22.46 -27.60 10.95
N THR A 111 22.12 -27.01 12.11
CA THR A 111 22.75 -27.39 13.37
C THR A 111 22.25 -28.77 13.84
N ASN A 112 23.15 -29.55 14.44
CA ASN A 112 22.81 -30.89 14.96
C ASN A 112 23.08 -30.96 16.49
N PRO A 113 22.05 -30.98 17.34
CA PRO A 113 20.62 -30.90 17.01
C PRO A 113 20.19 -29.47 16.59
N PRO A 114 19.06 -29.32 15.88
CA PRO A 114 18.51 -28.01 15.52
C PRO A 114 18.29 -27.14 16.76
N LEU A 115 18.74 -25.89 16.70
CA LEU A 115 18.58 -24.88 17.74
C LEU A 115 17.10 -24.58 18.03
N SER A 116 16.24 -24.59 17.02
CA SER A 116 14.80 -24.33 17.17
C SER A 116 13.96 -25.59 17.48
N GLY A 117 14.58 -26.78 17.41
CA GLY A 117 13.89 -28.07 17.55
C GLY A 117 13.05 -28.49 16.34
N VAL A 118 13.06 -27.71 15.25
CA VAL A 118 12.41 -28.00 13.97
C VAL A 118 13.44 -27.85 12.85
N ALA A 119 13.40 -28.69 11.81
CA ALA A 119 14.37 -28.66 10.72
C ALA A 119 14.25 -27.44 9.79
N HIS A 120 13.07 -26.80 9.78
CA HIS A 120 12.70 -25.67 8.93
C HIS A 120 12.13 -24.56 9.81
N THR A 121 12.69 -23.35 9.72
CA THR A 121 12.22 -22.16 10.44
C THR A 121 11.94 -21.05 9.43
N LEU A 122 10.74 -20.46 9.50
CA LEU A 122 10.36 -19.36 8.62
C LEU A 122 10.84 -18.03 9.24
N GLU A 123 11.73 -17.36 8.54
CA GLU A 123 12.32 -16.07 8.93
C GLU A 123 11.88 -14.96 7.99
N TYR A 124 11.91 -13.73 8.51
CA TYR A 124 11.37 -12.57 7.83
C TYR A 124 12.38 -11.44 7.79
N SER A 125 12.44 -10.76 6.65
CA SER A 125 13.19 -9.53 6.46
C SER A 125 12.28 -8.48 5.84
N SER A 126 12.43 -7.21 6.19
CA SER A 126 11.64 -6.13 5.63
C SER A 126 12.41 -4.82 5.60
N GLY A 127 12.02 -3.95 4.68
CA GLY A 127 12.58 -2.63 4.55
C GLY A 127 11.78 -1.77 3.59
N ASP A 128 12.39 -0.68 3.15
CA ASP A 128 11.82 0.21 2.15
C ASP A 128 12.80 0.51 1.04
N PHE A 129 12.32 1.30 0.06
CA PHE A 129 13.10 1.65 -1.10
C PHE A 129 13.83 2.99 -0.94
N ASN A 130 14.03 3.47 0.29
CA ASN A 130 14.73 4.74 0.53
C ASN A 130 16.18 4.71 0.03
N ALA A 131 16.81 3.53 -0.03
CA ALA A 131 18.16 3.36 -0.56
C ALA A 131 18.24 3.29 -2.10
N ALA A 132 17.09 3.30 -2.79
CA ALA A 132 17.04 3.13 -4.25
C ALA A 132 17.66 4.34 -4.98
N THR A 133 18.25 4.08 -6.13
CA THR A 133 18.81 5.11 -7.01
C THR A 133 18.28 5.01 -8.44
N ASP A 134 18.53 6.03 -9.25
CA ASP A 134 18.39 5.88 -10.71
C ASP A 134 19.47 4.93 -11.24
N LEU A 135 19.36 4.50 -12.52
CA LEU A 135 20.33 3.57 -13.13
C LEU A 135 21.78 4.07 -13.19
N ALA A 136 22.04 5.34 -12.91
CA ALA A 136 23.41 5.88 -12.87
C ALA A 136 24.02 5.83 -11.47
N GLY A 137 23.21 5.57 -10.44
CA GLY A 137 23.62 5.43 -9.05
C GLY A 137 24.13 4.04 -8.69
N ASN A 138 24.19 3.78 -7.38
CA ASN A 138 24.74 2.55 -6.80
C ASN A 138 23.66 1.62 -6.21
N GLY A 139 22.38 2.01 -6.24
CA GLY A 139 21.27 1.26 -5.66
C GLY A 139 21.28 1.16 -4.14
N ALA A 140 22.14 1.89 -3.43
CA ALA A 140 22.33 1.77 -1.98
C ALA A 140 22.63 3.13 -1.32
N ASP A 141 21.91 4.19 -1.73
CA ASP A 141 22.10 5.54 -1.21
C ASP A 141 20.78 6.16 -0.74
N ASN A 142 20.65 6.29 0.58
CA ASN A 142 19.47 6.77 1.29
C ASN A 142 19.07 8.22 0.97
N ALA A 143 19.92 8.99 0.30
CA ALA A 143 19.66 10.39 -0.04
C ALA A 143 19.63 10.64 -1.56
N ALA A 144 19.65 9.58 -2.37
CA ALA A 144 19.71 9.71 -3.82
C ALA A 144 18.38 10.13 -4.44
N LEU A 145 17.27 9.65 -3.89
CA LEU A 145 15.92 9.90 -4.38
C LEU A 145 14.98 10.14 -3.19
N ASP A 146 14.03 11.06 -3.35
CA ASP A 146 12.91 11.23 -2.41
C ASP A 146 11.60 10.64 -2.99
N GLU A 147 11.52 10.52 -4.32
CA GLU A 147 10.31 10.10 -5.02
C GLU A 147 10.63 9.36 -6.34
N PHE A 148 9.78 8.38 -6.69
CA PHE A 148 9.80 7.66 -7.95
C PHE A 148 8.85 8.28 -8.97
N ALA A 149 9.39 8.63 -10.14
CA ALA A 149 8.64 9.16 -11.26
C ALA A 149 8.12 8.05 -12.20
N LYS A 150 6.99 8.31 -12.85
CA LYS A 150 6.38 7.39 -13.82
C LYS A 150 7.34 7.03 -14.95
N GLY A 151 7.44 5.73 -15.23
CA GLY A 151 8.16 5.19 -16.39
C GLY A 151 9.68 5.31 -16.34
N THR A 152 10.25 5.84 -15.26
CA THR A 152 11.69 5.89 -15.03
C THR A 152 12.17 4.57 -14.46
N TYR A 153 13.37 4.16 -14.86
CA TYR A 153 14.01 2.94 -14.36
C TYR A 153 14.82 3.27 -13.11
N TYR A 154 14.61 2.47 -12.07
CA TYR A 154 15.28 2.57 -10.78
C TYR A 154 15.85 1.21 -10.41
N HIS A 155 16.79 1.21 -9.49
CA HIS A 155 17.31 -0.01 -8.89
C HIS A 155 17.62 0.18 -7.41
N ILE A 156 17.58 -0.93 -6.69
CA ILE A 156 17.93 -1.00 -5.28
C ILE A 156 18.71 -2.30 -5.01
N VAL A 157 19.62 -2.18 -4.06
CA VAL A 157 20.33 -3.28 -3.42
C VAL A 157 19.71 -3.48 -2.05
N ILE A 158 19.01 -4.59 -1.88
CA ILE A 158 18.51 -5.04 -0.59
C ILE A 158 19.68 -5.70 0.15
N GLN A 159 20.00 -5.18 1.33
CA GLN A 159 21.01 -5.75 2.22
C GLN A 159 20.30 -6.52 3.32
N LEU A 160 20.58 -7.82 3.47
CA LEU A 160 19.91 -8.67 4.46
C LEU A 160 20.66 -8.75 5.81
N SER A 161 21.74 -7.98 6.00
CA SER A 161 22.62 -8.08 7.18
C SER A 161 21.97 -7.69 8.52
N ASP A 162 21.92 -8.55 9.53
CA ASP A 162 21.50 -8.20 10.92
C ASP A 162 22.69 -7.57 11.69
N PRO A 163 22.49 -6.62 12.63
CA PRO A 163 21.27 -5.90 13.00
C PRO A 163 21.07 -4.57 12.28
N ASN A 164 21.85 -4.33 11.23
CA ASN A 164 21.91 -3.03 10.55
C ASN A 164 21.35 -3.07 9.12
N GLY A 165 20.52 -4.07 8.83
CA GLY A 165 19.99 -4.40 7.51
C GLY A 165 18.66 -5.13 7.63
N GLY A 166 18.20 -5.64 6.50
CA GLY A 166 16.82 -6.00 6.22
C GLY A 166 16.17 -7.04 7.12
N GLY A 167 16.92 -7.81 7.91
CA GLY A 167 16.36 -8.72 8.90
C GLY A 167 17.18 -9.99 9.04
N ASP A 168 16.53 -11.07 9.46
CA ASP A 168 17.20 -12.31 9.84
C ASP A 168 17.32 -13.32 8.68
N CYS A 169 16.74 -13.03 7.50
CA CYS A 169 16.80 -13.97 6.40
C CYS A 169 18.24 -14.12 5.89
N ASP A 170 18.79 -15.32 6.08
CA ASP A 170 20.04 -15.80 5.51
C ASP A 170 19.73 -16.62 4.25
N LEU A 171 20.29 -16.24 3.09
CA LEU A 171 20.08 -17.00 1.87
C LEU A 171 20.94 -18.25 1.89
N VAL A 172 20.32 -19.41 1.71
CA VAL A 172 21.04 -20.68 1.59
C VAL A 172 20.78 -21.32 0.23
N GLU A 173 21.72 -22.15 -0.21
CA GLU A 173 21.56 -22.98 -1.40
C GLU A 173 20.37 -23.94 -1.23
N ASP A 174 19.69 -24.25 -2.34
CA ASP A 174 18.49 -25.10 -2.38
C ASP A 174 17.33 -24.55 -1.52
N MET A 175 17.16 -23.22 -1.50
CA MET A 175 16.10 -22.55 -0.74
C MET A 175 15.02 -21.97 -1.65
N HIS A 176 13.76 -22.09 -1.21
CA HIS A 176 12.64 -21.33 -1.74
C HIS A 176 12.32 -20.14 -0.85
N ALA A 177 12.12 -18.98 -1.46
CA ALA A 177 11.75 -17.76 -0.76
C ALA A 177 10.81 -16.90 -1.61
N THR A 178 10.14 -15.97 -0.94
CA THR A 178 9.21 -15.03 -1.59
C THR A 178 9.58 -13.61 -1.17
N VAL A 179 9.68 -12.71 -2.13
CA VAL A 179 9.74 -11.26 -1.87
C VAL A 179 8.44 -10.59 -2.28
N VAL A 180 7.94 -9.73 -1.41
CA VAL A 180 6.71 -8.99 -1.55
C VAL A 180 7.04 -7.51 -1.58
N ILE A 181 6.72 -6.83 -2.67
CA ILE A 181 6.89 -5.39 -2.82
C ILE A 181 5.51 -4.75 -2.76
N ALA A 182 5.29 -3.90 -1.77
CA ALA A 182 4.02 -3.21 -1.54
C ALA A 182 4.20 -1.71 -1.70
N VAL A 183 3.30 -1.07 -2.43
CA VAL A 183 3.21 0.39 -2.50
C VAL A 183 2.09 0.86 -1.61
N GLU A 184 2.35 1.84 -0.75
CA GLU A 184 1.31 2.45 0.09
C GLU A 184 0.19 3.01 -0.79
N LYS A 185 -1.06 2.61 -0.49
CA LYS A 185 -2.26 2.93 -1.31
C LYS A 185 -2.12 2.50 -2.78
N GLY A 186 -1.26 1.53 -3.08
CA GLY A 186 -1.07 0.97 -4.41
C GLY A 186 -1.31 -0.53 -4.45
N ARG A 187 -0.69 -1.20 -5.42
CA ARG A 187 -0.71 -2.66 -5.53
C ARG A 187 0.55 -3.29 -4.95
N THR A 188 0.40 -4.56 -4.59
CA THR A 188 1.49 -5.44 -4.20
C THR A 188 1.91 -6.29 -5.40
N THR A 189 3.22 -6.51 -5.52
CA THR A 189 3.83 -7.48 -6.43
C THR A 189 4.55 -8.51 -5.59
N GLU A 190 4.28 -9.78 -5.84
CA GLU A 190 4.93 -10.92 -5.19
C GLU A 190 5.84 -11.60 -6.22
N LEU A 191 7.07 -11.93 -5.82
CA LEU A 191 8.01 -12.70 -6.62
C LEU A 191 8.45 -13.90 -5.78
N ASP A 192 8.04 -15.07 -6.21
CA ASP A 192 8.56 -16.33 -5.70
C ASP A 192 9.86 -16.65 -6.43
N PHE A 193 10.89 -17.04 -5.69
CA PHE A 193 12.19 -17.37 -6.26
C PHE A 193 12.81 -18.61 -5.60
N TYR A 194 13.80 -19.16 -6.29
CA TYR A 194 14.56 -20.31 -5.84
C TYR A 194 16.05 -19.99 -5.95
N VAL A 195 16.79 -20.33 -4.90
CA VAL A 195 18.25 -20.19 -4.84
C VAL A 195 18.86 -21.57 -5.16
N PRO A 196 19.50 -21.75 -6.34
CA PRO A 196 20.08 -23.03 -6.70
C PRO A 196 21.37 -23.35 -5.92
N GLU A 197 21.81 -24.60 -5.98
CA GLU A 197 23.17 -24.99 -5.60
C GLU A 197 24.20 -24.27 -6.49
N ASP A 198 25.35 -23.90 -5.92
CA ASP A 198 26.42 -23.14 -6.59
C ASP A 198 25.97 -21.76 -7.12
N VAL A 199 25.03 -21.10 -6.43
CA VAL A 199 24.58 -19.74 -6.80
C VAL A 199 25.75 -18.76 -6.78
N ALA A 200 25.77 -17.85 -7.74
CA ALA A 200 26.82 -16.85 -7.89
C ALA A 200 26.23 -15.45 -8.11
N PRO A 201 27.00 -14.39 -7.82
CA PRO A 201 26.64 -13.02 -8.19
C PRO A 201 26.22 -12.90 -9.66
N GLY A 202 25.11 -12.22 -9.91
CA GLY A 202 24.47 -12.05 -11.22
C GLY A 202 23.53 -13.19 -11.62
N HIS A 203 23.21 -14.12 -10.71
CA HIS A 203 22.20 -15.13 -10.97
C HIS A 203 20.79 -14.53 -10.95
N ASP A 204 20.05 -14.69 -12.05
CA ASP A 204 18.67 -14.22 -12.18
C ASP A 204 17.70 -15.12 -11.39
N LEU A 205 17.03 -14.54 -10.40
CA LEU A 205 16.11 -15.21 -9.49
C LEU A 205 14.69 -15.34 -10.06
N MET A 206 14.42 -14.77 -11.25
CA MET A 206 13.13 -14.89 -11.94
C MET A 206 13.13 -15.92 -13.07
N SER A 207 14.22 -16.68 -13.25
CA SER A 207 14.40 -17.62 -14.38
C SER A 207 13.70 -18.96 -14.20
#